data_AF-A0A8S9IX36-F1
#
_entry.id   AF-A0A8S9IX36-F1
#
_cell.length_a   1.000
_cell.length_b   1.000
_cell.length_c   1.000
_cell.angle_alpha   90.00
_cell.angle_beta   90.00
_cell.angle_gamma   90.00
#
_symmetry.space_group_name_H-M   'P 1'
#
loop_
_entity.id
_entity.type
_entity.pdbx_description
1 polymer ?
#
loop_
_entity_poly.entity_id
_entity_poly.type
_entity_poly.pdbx_seq_one_letter_code
_entity_poly.pdbx_strand_id
1 'polypeptide(L)'
;MSSSSPSGSGGDDVSDRRGIAAAKFIQDVETYLSQSGFDSNSALAFHQERLQQYKVVEMKLLAQQRDLQSKIPDIEKCLEVVATLEARKGTGECLAAILMVNEYKCYLKF
;
A
#
# COMPACT_ATOMS: atom_id res chain seq x y z
N MET A 1 -40.79 -14.19 27.52
CA MET A 1 -41.35 -13.78 26.21
C MET A 1 -40.31 -12.87 25.58
N SER A 2 -39.82 -13.26 24.40
CA SER A 2 -38.70 -12.65 23.68
C SER A 2 -39.11 -11.37 22.93
N SER A 3 -38.09 -10.71 22.36
CA SER A 3 -38.12 -9.63 21.34
C SER A 3 -38.23 -8.21 21.91
N SER A 4 -37.45 -7.22 21.49
CA SER A 4 -36.70 -7.04 20.25
C SER A 4 -35.68 -5.90 20.37
N SER A 5 -34.45 -6.12 19.91
CA SER A 5 -33.55 -5.06 19.44
C SER A 5 -33.82 -4.78 17.96
N PRO A 6 -33.64 -3.54 17.49
CA PRO A 6 -32.53 -3.32 16.57
C PRO A 6 -31.86 -1.97 16.82
N SER A 7 -30.67 -1.98 17.44
CA SER A 7 -29.71 -0.88 17.29
C SER A 7 -28.83 -1.19 16.09
N GLY A 8 -29.32 -0.78 14.92
CA GLY A 8 -28.56 -0.78 13.67
C GLY A 8 -28.22 0.64 13.24
N SER A 9 -27.48 1.39 14.07
CA SER A 9 -26.84 2.63 13.62
C SER A 9 -25.48 2.27 13.02
N GLY A 10 -25.48 1.95 11.72
CA GLY A 10 -24.29 1.60 10.96
C GLY A 10 -23.40 2.81 10.67
N GLY A 11 -22.33 2.92 11.46
CA GLY A 11 -20.96 3.25 11.06
C GLY A 11 -20.72 4.31 9.98
N ASP A 12 -20.35 5.49 10.47
CA ASP A 12 -19.07 6.15 10.16
C ASP A 12 -18.73 6.48 8.70
N ASP A 13 -18.99 7.74 8.35
CA ASP A 13 -18.34 8.48 7.27
C ASP A 13 -16.88 8.79 7.64
N VAL A 14 -16.09 7.76 7.93
CA VAL A 14 -14.64 7.89 8.12
C VAL A 14 -14.04 7.87 6.72
N SER A 15 -13.86 9.05 6.16
CA SER A 15 -12.95 9.25 5.03
C SER A 15 -11.54 8.89 5.49
N ASP A 16 -11.21 7.61 5.41
CA ASP A 16 -9.91 7.08 5.77
C ASP A 16 -8.83 7.83 4.99
N ARG A 17 -7.74 8.14 5.67
CA ARG A 17 -6.60 9.01 5.24
C ARG A 17 -6.00 8.70 3.86
N ARG A 18 -6.45 7.63 3.20
CA ARG A 18 -6.10 7.21 1.84
C ARG A 18 -7.06 7.74 0.77
N GLY A 19 -8.11 8.48 1.15
CA GLY A 19 -9.12 9.03 0.23
C GLY A 19 -10.08 7.97 -0.33
N ILE A 20 -10.20 6.82 0.33
CA ILE A 20 -11.07 5.72 -0.08
C ILE A 20 -12.25 5.65 0.88
N ALA A 21 -13.46 5.91 0.39
CA ALA A 21 -14.66 5.74 1.21
C ALA A 21 -14.87 4.26 1.53
N ALA A 22 -15.16 3.93 2.79
CA ALA A 22 -15.47 2.57 3.19
C ALA A 22 -16.68 2.02 2.41
N ALA A 23 -16.59 0.77 1.96
CA ALA A 23 -17.70 0.11 1.28
C ALA A 23 -18.79 -0.26 2.29
N LYS A 24 -20.00 0.27 2.09
CA LYS A 24 -21.17 -0.07 2.91
C LYS A 24 -21.73 -1.42 2.44
N PHE A 25 -21.89 -2.35 3.36
CA PHE A 25 -22.55 -3.63 3.07
C PHE A 25 -24.07 -3.41 3.03
N ILE A 26 -24.72 -3.86 1.96
CA ILE A 26 -26.17 -3.77 1.79
C ILE A 26 -26.74 -5.16 2.03
N GLN A 27 -27.49 -5.33 3.12
CA GLN A 27 -28.08 -6.62 3.49
C GLN A 27 -29.36 -6.92 2.73
N ASP A 28 -30.20 -5.92 2.49
CA ASP A 28 -31.42 -6.01 1.69
C ASP A 28 -31.47 -4.85 0.68
N VAL A 29 -31.51 -5.21 -0.60
CA VAL A 29 -31.48 -4.27 -1.72
C VAL A 29 -32.80 -3.51 -1.84
N GLU A 30 -33.95 -4.16 -1.56
CA GLU A 30 -35.27 -3.51 -1.67
C GLU A 30 -35.42 -2.42 -0.62
N THR A 31 -35.10 -2.75 0.63
CA THR A 31 -35.08 -1.78 1.73
C THR A 31 -34.10 -0.65 1.44
N TYR A 32 -32.90 -0.95 0.93
CA TYR A 32 -31.91 0.08 0.59
C TYR A 32 -32.39 1.04 -0.51
N LEU A 33 -32.96 0.54 -1.61
CA LEU A 33 -33.47 1.38 -2.69
C LEU A 33 -34.64 2.27 -2.24
N SER A 34 -35.56 1.70 -1.45
CA SER A 34 -36.71 2.45 -0.91
C SER A 34 -36.29 3.58 0.04
N GLN A 35 -35.24 3.40 0.84
CA GLN A 35 -34.73 4.41 1.77
C GLN A 35 -33.85 5.45 1.07
N SER A 36 -33.09 5.04 0.06
CA SER A 36 -32.17 5.91 -0.67
C SER A 36 -32.84 6.75 -1.76
N GLY A 37 -34.04 6.37 -2.22
CA GLY A 37 -34.79 7.08 -3.24
C GLY A 37 -34.24 6.91 -4.65
N PHE A 38 -33.33 5.95 -4.87
CA PHE A 38 -32.80 5.63 -6.19
C PHE A 38 -33.72 4.69 -6.96
N ASP A 39 -33.82 4.90 -8.27
CA ASP A 39 -34.29 3.85 -9.18
C ASP A 39 -33.21 2.76 -9.35
N SER A 40 -33.63 1.55 -9.74
CA SER A 40 -32.70 0.41 -9.81
C SER A 40 -31.51 0.64 -10.74
N ASN A 41 -31.68 1.39 -11.84
CA ASN A 41 -30.60 1.62 -12.80
C ASN A 41 -29.62 2.68 -12.28
N SER A 42 -30.09 3.77 -11.67
CA SER A 42 -29.19 4.78 -11.09
C SER A 42 -28.39 4.25 -9.91
N ALA A 43 -28.99 3.42 -9.05
CA ALA A 43 -28.27 2.75 -7.97
C ALA A 43 -27.14 1.84 -8.52
N LEU A 44 -27.43 1.09 -9.58
CA LEU A 44 -26.43 0.23 -10.23
C LEU A 44 -25.28 1.06 -10.81
N ALA A 45 -25.57 2.15 -11.51
CA ALA A 45 -24.57 3.06 -12.06
C ALA A 45 -23.69 3.68 -10.95
N PHE A 46 -24.30 4.11 -9.84
CA PHE A 46 -23.59 4.65 -8.68
C PHE A 46 -22.60 3.63 -8.07
N HIS A 47 -23.04 2.38 -7.90
CA HIS A 47 -22.18 1.33 -7.38
C HIS A 47 -21.07 0.92 -8.36
N GLN A 48 -21.35 0.94 -9.67
CA GLN A 48 -20.33 0.70 -10.69
C GLN A 48 -19.24 1.79 -10.69
N GLU A 49 -19.62 3.06 -10.55
CA GLU A 49 -18.66 4.16 -10.43
C GLU A 49 -17.76 3.98 -9.21
N ARG A 50 -18.37 3.68 -8.05
CA ARG A 50 -17.63 3.43 -6.81
C ARG A 50 -16.68 2.24 -6.93
N LEU A 51 -17.11 1.16 -7.59
CA LEU A 51 -16.26 0.00 -7.85
C LEU A 51 -15.06 0.36 -8.73
N GLN A 52 -15.26 1.22 -9.73
CA GLN A 52 -14.17 1.71 -10.57
C GLN A 52 -13.15 2.55 -9.77
N GLN A 53 -13.63 3.40 -8.85
CA GLN A 53 -12.75 4.16 -7.95
C GLN A 53 -11.89 3.21 -7.09
N TYR A 54 -12.49 2.17 -6.52
CA TYR A 54 -11.74 1.17 -5.74
C TYR A 54 -10.66 0.46 -6.55
N LYS A 55 -10.96 0.05 -7.78
CA LYS A 55 -9.97 -0.59 -8.67
C LYS A 55 -8.76 0.31 -8.94
N VAL A 56 -9.00 1.60 -9.19
CA VAL A 56 -7.90 2.55 -9.44
C VAL A 56 -7.00 2.67 -8.21
N VAL A 57 -7.57 2.70 -7.01
CA VAL A 57 -6.77 2.79 -5.79
C VAL A 57 -6.06 1.48 -5.47
N GLU A 58 -6.69 0.34 -5.71
CA GLU A 58 -6.06 -0.98 -5.60
C GLU A 58 -4.81 -1.07 -6.50
N MET A 59 -4.93 -0.68 -7.77
CA MET A 59 -3.81 -0.67 -8.70
C MET A 59 -2.65 0.23 -8.21
N LYS A 60 -2.96 1.41 -7.67
CA LYS A 60 -1.96 2.32 -7.09
C LYS A 60 -1.27 1.69 -5.89
N LEU A 61 -2.01 1.05 -5.00
CA LEU A 61 -1.46 0.42 -3.80
C LEU A 61 -0.57 -0.78 -4.15
N LEU A 62 -0.97 -1.60 -5.13
CA LEU A 62 -0.17 -2.72 -5.61
C LEU A 62 1.12 -2.25 -6.32
N ALA A 63 1.07 -1.12 -7.03
CA ALA A 63 2.27 -0.50 -7.60
C ALA A 63 3.23 -0.04 -6.49
N GLN A 64 2.73 0.70 -5.51
CA GLN A 64 3.54 1.14 -4.35
C GLN A 64 4.12 -0.04 -3.58
N GLN A 65 3.36 -1.12 -3.40
CA GLN A 65 3.85 -2.33 -2.76
C GLN A 65 5.03 -2.93 -3.52
N ARG A 66 4.93 -3.03 -4.85
CA ARG A 66 6.02 -3.55 -5.70
C ARG A 66 7.27 -2.66 -5.62
N ASP A 67 7.10 -1.34 -5.66
CA ASP A 67 8.20 -0.39 -5.56
C ASP A 67 8.89 -0.42 -4.19
N LEU A 68 8.14 -0.68 -3.13
CA LEU A 68 8.69 -0.88 -1.79
C LEU A 68 9.42 -2.23 -1.69
N GLN A 69 8.82 -3.30 -2.23
CA GLN A 69 9.42 -4.63 -2.23
C GLN A 69 10.75 -4.67 -3.00
N SER A 70 10.88 -3.92 -4.10
CA SER A 70 12.13 -3.86 -4.85
C SER A 70 13.25 -3.14 -4.08
N LYS A 71 12.91 -2.25 -3.14
CA LYS A 71 13.91 -1.54 -2.32
C LYS A 71 14.45 -2.35 -1.14
N ILE A 72 13.69 -3.34 -0.67
CA ILE A 72 14.08 -4.20 0.46
C ILE A 72 15.47 -4.85 0.22
N PRO A 73 15.74 -5.55 -0.90
CA PRO A 73 17.03 -6.22 -1.10
C PRO A 73 18.20 -5.23 -1.20
N ASP A 74 17.99 -4.04 -1.78
CA ASP A 74 19.02 -3.01 -1.85
C ASP A 74 19.40 -2.51 -0.45
N ILE A 75 18.40 -2.29 0.42
CA ILE A 75 18.62 -1.86 1.81
C ILE A 75 19.32 -2.97 2.61
N GLU A 76 18.91 -4.23 2.45
CA GLU A 76 19.55 -5.38 3.10
C GLU A 76 21.04 -5.49 2.72
N LYS A 77 21.34 -5.35 1.42
CA LYS A 77 22.72 -5.35 0.93
C LYS A 77 23.54 -4.19 1.47
N CYS A 78 22.96 -2.99 1.55
CA CYS A 78 23.63 -1.85 2.17
C CYS A 78 23.96 -2.12 3.64
N LEU A 79 23.06 -2.74 4.40
CA LEU A 79 23.30 -3.11 5.79
C LEU A 79 24.39 -4.17 5.93
N GLU A 80 24.41 -5.18 5.06
CA GLU A 80 25.47 -6.20 5.04
C GLU A 80 26.85 -5.57 4.81
N VAL A 81 26.96 -4.63 3.87
CA VAL A 81 28.20 -3.89 3.62
C VAL A 81 28.62 -3.08 4.86
N VAL A 82 27.69 -2.40 5.52
CA VAL A 82 28.01 -1.65 6.75
C VAL A 82 28.48 -2.59 7.87
N ALA A 83 27.79 -3.71 8.08
CA ALA A 83 28.15 -4.69 9.11
C ALA A 83 29.55 -5.29 8.88
N THR A 84 29.88 -5.61 7.62
CA THR A 84 31.23 -6.12 7.28
C THR A 84 32.32 -5.06 7.48
N LEU A 85 32.04 -3.79 7.20
CA LEU A 85 32.98 -2.68 7.46
C LEU A 85 33.15 -2.44 8.97
N GLU A 86 32.08 -2.50 9.76
CA GLU A 86 32.14 -2.37 11.22
C GLU A 86 32.90 -3.52 11.88
N ALA A 87 32.68 -4.76 11.45
CA ALA A 87 33.41 -5.93 11.97
C ALA A 87 34.93 -5.83 11.74
N ARG A 88 35.37 -5.14 10.68
CA ARG A 88 36.79 -4.91 10.37
C ARG A 88 37.34 -3.61 10.95
N LYS A 89 36.50 -2.80 11.61
CA LYS A 89 36.91 -1.54 12.24
C LYS A 89 37.70 -1.83 13.52
N GLY A 90 39.01 -2.05 13.36
CA GLY A 90 39.95 -2.30 14.47
C GLY A 90 40.95 -3.42 14.20
N THR A 91 40.78 -4.19 13.12
CA THR A 91 41.70 -5.29 12.77
C THR A 91 42.98 -4.82 12.06
N GLY A 92 43.11 -3.51 11.76
CA GLY A 92 44.29 -2.94 11.10
C GLY A 92 44.50 -3.41 9.65
N GLU A 93 43.55 -4.17 9.10
CA GLU A 93 43.61 -4.70 7.74
C GLU A 93 43.29 -3.59 6.72
N CYS A 94 44.20 -3.36 5.78
CA CYS A 94 44.02 -2.38 4.72
C CYS A 94 42.90 -2.87 3.77
N LEU A 95 41.79 -2.13 3.73
CA LEU A 95 40.64 -2.43 2.88
C LEU A 95 40.92 -2.00 1.44
N ALA A 96 41.18 -2.96 0.55
CA ALA A 96 41.18 -2.72 -0.89
C ALA A 96 39.73 -2.65 -1.40
N ALA A 97 39.20 -1.43 -1.53
CA ALA A 97 37.88 -1.18 -2.13
C ALA A 97 38.05 -0.75 -3.59
N ILE A 98 37.43 -1.48 -4.52
CA ILE A 98 37.27 -1.02 -5.90
C ILE A 98 36.01 -0.15 -5.90
N LEU A 99 36.20 1.17 -5.84
CA LEU A 99 35.11 2.13 -6.00
C LEU A 99 34.60 2.05 -7.44
N MET A 100 33.34 1.66 -7.59
CA MET A 100 32.64 1.64 -8.88
C MET A 100 32.30 3.07 -9.31
N VAL A 101 33.29 3.82 -9.79
CA VAL A 101 33.12 5.18 -10.35
C VAL A 101 32.81 5.07 -11.84
N ASN A 102 31.57 4.68 -12.17
CA ASN A 102 31.07 4.57 -13.55
C ASN A 102 31.92 3.67 -14.49
N GLU A 103 31.41 3.38 -15.69
CA GLU A 103 31.97 2.40 -16.65
C GLU A 103 33.37 2.72 -17.22
N TYR A 104 34.08 3.72 -16.69
CA TYR A 104 35.44 4.02 -17.10
C TYR A 104 36.41 3.60 -16.00
N LYS A 105 37.09 2.47 -16.23
CA LYS A 105 38.20 1.98 -15.41
C LYS A 105 39.29 3.03 -15.29
N CYS A 106 39.22 3.90 -14.29
CA CYS A 106 40.34 4.72 -13.88
C CYS A 106 41.25 3.87 -12.99
N TYR A 107 42.26 3.24 -13.60
CA TYR A 107 43.37 2.63 -12.87
C TYR A 107 44.27 3.73 -12.31
N LEU A 108 44.24 3.97 -11.00
CA LEU A 108 45.34 4.68 -10.34
C LEU A 108 46.52 3.71 -10.19
N LYS A 109 47.61 4.03 -10.88
CA LYS A 109 48.91 3.39 -10.72
C LYS A 109 49.66 4.20 -9.67
N PHE A 110 49.91 3.59 -8.51
CA PHE A 110 50.87 4.13 -7.54
C PHE A 110 52.29 4.02 -8.11
#